data_AF-X1MR57-F1
#
_entry.id   AF-X1MR57-F1
#
_cell.length_a   1.000
_cell.length_b   1.000
_cell.length_c   1.000
_cell.angle_alpha   90.00
_cell.angle_beta   90.00
_cell.angle_gamma   90.00
#
_symmetry.space_group_name_H-M   'P 1'
#
loop_
_entity.id
_entity.type
_entity.pdbx_description
1 polymer ?
#
loop_
_entity_poly.entity_id
_entity_poly.type
_entity_poly.pdbx_seq_one_letter_code
_entity_poly.pdbx_strand_id
1 'polypeptide(L)'
;MKGDMYIARSSDKEIVEKAECGGAVTSLLKFALESGSVNSVLTVKARDGDRYDGVPVLITDPKELIETAGTLHCTSPNIARFIKEYLDGASSMKIAVAVKPCDAKAIIELAKR
;
A
#
# COMPACT_ATOMS: atom_id res chain seq x y z
N MET A 1 12.03 0.62 19.53
CA MET A 1 11.55 1.99 19.23
C MET A 1 10.23 2.16 19.95
N LYS A 2 10.16 3.06 20.95
CA LYS A 2 8.97 3.31 21.78
C LYS A 2 8.56 4.76 21.56
N GLY A 3 7.69 5.00 20.58
CA GLY A 3 7.04 6.30 20.36
C GLY A 3 7.88 7.35 19.61
N ASP A 4 8.99 6.97 18.98
CA ASP A 4 9.78 7.91 18.18
C ASP A 4 8.98 8.40 16.98
N MET A 5 9.01 9.71 16.72
CA MET A 5 8.34 10.36 15.59
C MET A 5 9.36 11.12 14.75
N TYR A 6 9.29 10.94 13.44
CA TYR A 6 10.19 11.58 12.50
C TYR A 6 9.40 12.22 11.36
N ILE A 7 9.87 13.38 10.91
CA ILE A 7 9.48 13.92 9.61
C ILE A 7 10.44 13.30 8.59
N ALA A 8 9.89 12.57 7.62
CA ALA A 8 10.66 11.89 6.60
C ALA A 8 10.23 12.34 5.20
N ARG A 9 11.20 12.38 4.29
CA ARG A 9 11.01 12.61 2.86
C ARG A 9 11.85 11.59 2.09
N SER A 10 11.29 11.08 1.01
CA SER A 10 11.99 10.19 0.10
C SER A 10 13.18 10.91 -0.54
N SER A 11 14.28 10.17 -0.70
CA SER A 11 15.44 10.58 -1.49
C SER A 11 15.26 10.35 -2.99
N ASP A 12 14.24 9.57 -3.39
CA ASP A 12 13.90 9.28 -4.79
C ASP A 12 13.03 10.42 -5.33
N LYS A 13 13.59 11.19 -6.26
CA LYS A 13 12.93 12.37 -6.83
C LYS A 13 11.65 12.02 -7.59
N GLU A 14 11.62 10.88 -8.28
CA GLU A 14 10.45 10.46 -9.06
C GLU A 14 9.29 10.11 -8.12
N ILE A 15 9.59 9.47 -6.99
CA ILE A 15 8.58 9.19 -5.94
C ILE A 15 8.06 10.51 -5.36
N VAL A 16 8.95 11.46 -5.07
CA VAL A 16 8.58 12.77 -4.51
C VAL A 16 7.66 13.56 -5.45
N GLU A 17 7.90 13.50 -6.76
CA GLU A 17 7.08 14.22 -7.76
C GLU A 17 5.64 13.68 -7.86
N LYS A 18 5.44 12.39 -7.65
CA LYS A 18 4.11 11.75 -7.73
C LYS A 18 3.40 11.60 -6.39
N ALA A 19 4.12 11.66 -5.27
CA ALA A 19 3.54 11.46 -3.95
C ALA A 19 2.68 12.65 -3.52
N GLU A 20 1.66 12.37 -2.69
CA GLU A 20 0.82 13.40 -2.06
C GLU A 20 1.62 14.28 -1.08
N CYS A 21 2.63 13.71 -0.43
CA CYS A 21 3.45 14.37 0.58
C CYS A 21 4.94 14.05 0.34
N GLY A 22 5.68 13.62 1.36
CA GLY A 22 7.12 13.34 1.23
C GLY A 22 7.48 12.01 0.55
N GLY A 23 6.53 11.21 0.08
CA GLY A 23 6.82 9.91 -0.56
C GLY A 23 7.32 8.79 0.37
N ALA A 24 7.28 9.00 1.69
CA ALA A 24 7.82 8.05 2.67
C ALA A 24 7.16 6.66 2.57
N VAL A 25 5.83 6.59 2.44
CA VAL A 25 5.09 5.33 2.34
C VAL A 25 5.53 4.54 1.10
N THR A 26 5.52 5.17 -0.08
CA THR A 26 5.93 4.53 -1.33
C THR A 26 7.38 4.05 -1.27
N SER A 27 8.30 4.85 -0.72
CA SER A 27 9.70 4.44 -0.58
C SER A 27 9.91 3.26 0.38
N LEU A 28 9.21 3.24 1.51
CA LEU A 28 9.29 2.12 2.45
C LEU A 28 8.74 0.83 1.84
N LEU A 29 7.64 0.91 1.11
CA LEU A 29 7.04 -0.24 0.42
C LEU A 29 7.92 -0.73 -0.74
N LYS A 30 8.51 0.19 -1.53
CA LYS A 30 9.46 -0.15 -2.60
C LYS A 30 10.66 -0.88 -2.03
N PHE A 31 11.27 -0.32 -0.99
CA PHE A 31 12.39 -0.95 -0.30
C PHE A 31 12.02 -2.34 0.26
N ALA A 32 10.84 -2.48 0.88
CA ALA A 32 10.39 -3.76 1.43
C ALA A 32 10.23 -4.85 0.36
N LEU A 33 9.78 -4.48 -0.85
CA LEU A 33 9.75 -5.39 -2.01
C LEU A 33 11.14 -5.71 -2.54
N GLU A 34 11.97 -4.68 -2.79
CA GLU A 34 13.34 -4.84 -3.32
C GLU A 34 14.22 -5.68 -2.40
N SER A 35 14.06 -5.53 -1.08
CA SER A 35 14.83 -6.28 -0.10
C SER A 35 14.28 -7.70 0.14
N GLY A 36 13.14 -8.06 -0.45
CA GLY A 36 12.45 -9.33 -0.20
C GLY A 36 11.86 -9.48 1.21
N SER A 37 11.70 -8.37 1.96
CA SER A 37 11.02 -8.38 3.27
C SER A 37 9.55 -8.80 3.12
N VAL A 38 8.95 -8.40 2.01
CA VAL A 38 7.63 -8.85 1.55
C VAL A 38 7.72 -9.38 0.13
N ASN A 39 6.79 -10.25 -0.25
CA ASN A 39 6.68 -10.80 -1.60
C ASN A 39 5.80 -9.94 -2.51
N SER A 40 4.93 -9.11 -1.92
CA SER A 40 3.97 -8.30 -2.65
C SER A 40 3.49 -7.12 -1.82
N VAL A 41 2.99 -6.09 -2.50
CA VAL A 41 2.33 -4.94 -1.90
C VAL A 41 0.92 -4.83 -2.48
N LEU A 42 -0.10 -4.86 -1.62
CA LEU A 42 -1.47 -4.53 -2.01
C LEU A 42 -1.74 -3.05 -1.74
N THR A 43 -2.05 -2.34 -2.81
CA THR A 43 -2.27 -0.90 -2.83
C THR A 43 -3.44 -0.58 -3.77
N VAL A 44 -3.72 0.70 -4.01
CA VAL A 44 -4.83 1.15 -4.85
C VAL A 44 -4.29 2.04 -5.96
N LYS A 45 -4.80 1.87 -7.17
CA LYS A 45 -4.55 2.78 -8.30
C LYS A 45 -5.86 3.27 -8.91
N ALA A 46 -5.81 4.43 -9.57
CA ALA A 46 -6.94 4.93 -10.34
C ALA A 46 -7.22 3.99 -11.51
N ARG A 47 -8.47 3.57 -11.70
CA ARG A 47 -8.91 2.87 -12.90
C ARG A 47 -8.97 3.88 -14.03
N ASP A 48 -8.24 3.62 -15.11
CA ASP A 48 -8.24 4.45 -16.32
C ASP A 48 -7.98 5.96 -16.06
N GLY A 49 -7.25 6.28 -14.99
CA GLY A 49 -6.96 7.65 -14.57
C GLY A 49 -8.10 8.37 -13.83
N ASP A 50 -9.23 7.71 -13.55
CA ASP A 50 -10.31 8.29 -12.77
C ASP A 50 -9.96 8.32 -11.26
N ARG A 51 -9.81 9.53 -10.73
CA ARG A 51 -9.50 9.75 -9.31
C ARG A 51 -10.62 9.31 -8.35
N TYR A 52 -11.82 9.09 -8.86
CA TYR A 52 -12.99 8.66 -8.08
C TYR A 52 -13.18 7.14 -8.10
N ASP A 53 -12.59 6.44 -9.07
CA ASP A 53 -12.66 4.99 -9.19
C ASP A 53 -11.29 4.36 -8.95
N GLY A 54 -11.02 4.00 -7.70
CA GLY A 54 -9.78 3.35 -7.32
C GLY A 54 -9.96 1.84 -7.17
N VAL A 55 -9.01 1.07 -7.70
CA VAL A 55 -9.04 -0.39 -7.69
C VAL A 55 -7.85 -0.95 -6.90
N PRO A 56 -8.07 -1.99 -6.07
CA PRO A 56 -6.97 -2.72 -5.45
C PRO A 56 -6.08 -3.38 -6.51
N VAL A 57 -4.77 -3.30 -6.30
CA VAL A 57 -3.76 -3.94 -7.15
C VAL A 57 -2.70 -4.60 -6.30
N LEU A 58 -2.29 -5.79 -6.70
CA LEU A 58 -1.21 -6.54 -6.06
C LEU A 58 0.07 -6.35 -6.88
N ILE A 59 1.02 -5.61 -6.33
CA ILE A 59 2.30 -5.29 -6.97
C ILE A 59 3.36 -6.28 -6.50
N THR A 60 4.08 -6.90 -7.45
CA THR A 60 5.21 -7.80 -7.18
C THR A 60 6.52 -7.30 -7.79
N ASP A 61 6.47 -6.43 -8.80
CA ASP A 61 7.66 -5.71 -9.30
C ASP A 61 7.79 -4.36 -8.58
N PRO A 62 8.87 -4.11 -7.82
CA PRO A 62 9.09 -2.82 -7.18
C PRO A 62 9.03 -1.60 -8.12
N LYS A 63 9.32 -1.78 -9.41
CA LYS A 63 9.29 -0.69 -10.41
C LYS A 63 7.87 -0.19 -10.68
N GLU A 64 6.87 -1.07 -10.57
CA GLU A 64 5.46 -0.72 -10.81
C GLU A 64 4.85 0.05 -9.63
N LEU A 65 5.47 0.01 -8.45
CA LEU A 65 4.88 0.57 -7.24
C LEU A 65 4.67 2.10 -7.34
N ILE A 66 5.52 2.79 -8.10
CA ILE A 66 5.45 4.24 -8.29
C ILE A 66 4.14 4.67 -8.98
N GLU A 67 3.48 3.78 -9.73
CA GLU A 67 2.19 4.05 -10.38
C GLU A 67 1.04 4.19 -9.37
N THR A 68 1.28 3.79 -8.13
CA THR A 68 0.30 3.77 -7.04
C THR A 68 0.59 4.87 -6.00
N ALA A 69 1.58 5.72 -6.27
CA ALA A 69 1.91 6.87 -5.43
C ALA A 69 0.80 7.94 -5.49
N GLY A 70 0.61 8.66 -4.39
CA GLY A 70 -0.46 9.65 -4.24
C GLY A 70 -1.62 9.14 -3.40
N THR A 71 -2.68 9.95 -3.27
CA THR A 71 -3.88 9.58 -2.52
C THR A 71 -5.14 9.70 -3.37
N LEU A 72 -5.92 8.62 -3.42
CA LEU A 72 -7.30 8.66 -3.92
C LEU A 72 -8.25 8.90 -2.75
N HIS A 73 -8.73 10.14 -2.61
CA HIS A 73 -9.53 10.55 -1.45
C HIS A 73 -10.96 10.02 -1.45
N CYS A 74 -11.48 9.63 -2.62
CA CYS A 74 -12.88 9.25 -2.80
C CYS A 74 -13.08 7.75 -3.06
N THR A 75 -12.03 6.94 -2.96
CA THR A 75 -12.11 5.49 -3.15
C THR A 75 -12.39 4.77 -1.84
N SER A 76 -13.28 3.77 -1.89
CA SER A 76 -13.52 2.82 -0.78
C SER A 76 -13.11 1.40 -1.19
N PRO A 77 -11.80 1.08 -1.18
CA PRO A 77 -11.28 -0.15 -1.79
C PRO A 77 -11.58 -1.43 -0.99
N ASN A 78 -11.91 -1.32 0.30
CA ASN A 78 -12.17 -2.43 1.22
C ASN A 78 -11.07 -3.51 1.17
N ILE A 79 -9.88 -3.13 1.62
CA ILE A 79 -8.66 -3.94 1.49
C ILE A 79 -8.76 -5.24 2.28
N ALA A 80 -9.39 -5.22 3.46
CA ALA A 80 -9.58 -6.42 4.27
C ALA A 80 -10.42 -7.49 3.56
N ARG A 81 -11.51 -7.07 2.88
CA ARG A 81 -12.32 -8.01 2.08
C ARG A 81 -11.52 -8.54 0.90
N PHE A 82 -10.75 -7.69 0.22
CA PHE A 82 -9.90 -8.10 -0.89
C PHE A 82 -8.93 -9.22 -0.48
N ILE A 83 -8.23 -9.02 0.64
CA ILE A 83 -7.30 -10.03 1.20
C ILE A 83 -8.03 -11.34 1.49
N LYS A 84 -9.18 -11.29 2.16
CA LYS A 84 -9.93 -12.48 2.55
C LYS A 84 -10.45 -13.26 1.33
N GLU A 85 -11.13 -12.58 0.41
CA GLU A 85 -11.90 -13.23 -0.66
C GLU A 85 -11.05 -13.56 -1.88
N TYR A 86 -10.01 -12.77 -2.17
CA TYR A 86 -9.26 -12.86 -3.43
C TYR A 86 -7.80 -13.28 -3.25
N LEU A 87 -7.27 -13.23 -2.02
CA LEU A 87 -5.89 -13.63 -1.71
C LEU A 87 -5.82 -14.79 -0.69
N ASP A 88 -6.90 -15.54 -0.49
CA ASP A 88 -6.98 -16.65 0.48
C ASP A 88 -6.50 -16.24 1.89
N GLY A 89 -6.91 -15.04 2.33
CA GLY A 89 -6.48 -14.48 3.62
C GLY A 89 -4.98 -14.15 3.71
N ALA A 90 -4.27 -14.11 2.58
CA ALA A 90 -2.82 -13.99 2.51
C ALA A 90 -2.05 -15.08 3.29
N SER A 91 -2.65 -16.27 3.46
CA SER A 91 -2.14 -17.37 4.27
C SER A 91 -0.73 -17.86 3.88
N SER A 92 -0.39 -17.75 2.59
CA SER A 92 0.86 -18.26 2.01
C SER A 92 1.81 -17.16 1.53
N MET A 93 1.60 -15.89 1.89
CA MET A 93 2.34 -14.77 1.33
C MET A 93 2.74 -13.72 2.38
N LYS A 94 3.94 -13.15 2.25
CA LYS A 94 4.31 -11.94 3.01
C LYS A 94 3.83 -10.73 2.22
N ILE A 95 2.78 -10.08 2.69
CA ILE A 95 2.15 -8.94 2.02
C ILE A 95 2.32 -7.67 2.87
N ALA A 96 2.64 -6.56 2.21
CA ALA A 96 2.50 -5.23 2.80
C ALA A 96 1.28 -4.52 2.22
N VAL A 97 0.67 -3.63 3.00
CA VAL A 97 -0.55 -2.91 2.61
C VAL A 97 -0.44 -1.44 2.96
N ALA A 98 -0.92 -0.57 2.07
CA ALA A 98 -1.12 0.85 2.35
C ALA A 98 -2.62 1.09 2.59
N VAL A 99 -2.98 1.39 3.84
CA VAL A 99 -4.39 1.39 4.28
C VAL A 99 -4.77 2.59 5.11
N LYS A 100 -6.05 2.95 5.07
CA LYS A 100 -6.64 3.88 6.03
C LYS A 100 -6.86 3.16 7.38
N PRO A 101 -7.02 3.90 8.50
CA PRO A 101 -7.14 3.30 9.83
C PRO A 101 -8.29 2.28 9.98
N CYS A 102 -9.40 2.48 9.27
CA CYS A 102 -10.53 1.55 9.26
C CYS A 102 -10.15 0.19 8.64
N ASP A 103 -9.49 0.18 7.49
CA ASP A 103 -8.96 -1.03 6.85
C ASP A 103 -7.91 -1.70 7.74
N ALA A 104 -6.99 -0.93 8.34
CA ALA A 104 -6.00 -1.48 9.28
C ALA A 104 -6.67 -2.23 10.44
N LYS A 105 -7.71 -1.65 11.05
CA LYS A 105 -8.50 -2.30 12.10
C LYS A 105 -9.19 -3.56 11.59
N ALA A 106 -9.78 -3.52 10.39
CA ALA A 106 -10.43 -4.67 9.80
C ALA A 106 -9.45 -5.83 9.54
N ILE A 107 -8.23 -5.53 9.09
CA ILE A 107 -7.16 -6.52 8.89
C ILE A 107 -6.72 -7.14 10.22
N ILE A 108 -6.58 -6.33 11.27
CA ILE A 108 -6.25 -6.83 12.62
C ILE A 108 -7.33 -7.80 13.13
N GLU A 109 -8.61 -7.49 12.93
CA GLU A 109 -9.70 -8.40 13.32
C GLU A 109 -9.79 -9.64 12.43
N LEU A 110 -9.46 -9.52 11.14
CA LEU A 110 -9.40 -10.64 10.21
C LEU A 110 -8.30 -11.63 10.63
N ALA A 111 -7.13 -11.15 11.03
CA ALA A 111 -5.99 -11.98 11.41
C ALA A 111 -6.18 -12.78 12.71
N LYS A 112 -7.24 -12.53 13.49
CA LYS A 112 -7.58 -13.30 14.70
C LYS A 112 -8.44 -14.53 14.43
N ARG A 113 -8.95 -14.67 13.20
CA ARG A 113 -9.84 -15.75 12.79
C ARG A 113 -9.08 -16.76 11.96
#